data_AF-A0A7S1MAI6-F1
#
_entry.id   AF-A0A7S1MAI6-F1
#
_cell.length_a   1.000
_cell.length_b   1.000
_cell.length_c   1.000
_cell.angle_alpha   90.00
_cell.angle_beta   90.00
_cell.angle_gamma   90.00
#
_symmetry.space_group_name_H-M   'P 1'
#
loop_
_entity.id
_entity.type
_entity.pdbx_description
1 polymer ?
#
loop_
_entity_poly.entity_id
_entity_poly.type
_entity_poly.pdbx_seq_one_letter_code
_entity_poly.pdbx_strand_id
1 'polypeptide(L)'
;YPNMLFDRNITDGRAMMCSVLTLTIGNNQGMGDVEYGKIYDIYFPPSYLRLFDGPSCSVIDMWRILGRGTSDGGLVVGTIIKPKLGLQPKPFGEACYRFWQGGDF
;
A
#
# COMPACT_ATOMS: atom_id res chain seq x y z
N TYR A 1 -10.38 -0.50 -21.13
CA TYR A 1 -10.93 -1.86 -20.99
C TYR A 1 -12.35 -1.79 -20.45
N PRO A 2 -13.33 -2.51 -21.03
CA PRO A 2 -14.66 -2.65 -20.45
C PRO A 2 -14.62 -3.28 -19.05
N ASN A 3 -15.37 -2.72 -18.10
CA ASN A 3 -15.32 -3.16 -16.69
C ASN A 3 -15.74 -4.63 -16.47
N MET A 4 -16.53 -5.19 -17.39
CA MET A 4 -17.02 -6.58 -17.31
C MET A 4 -15.92 -7.62 -17.56
N LEU A 5 -14.76 -7.20 -18.08
CA LEU A 5 -13.62 -8.10 -18.26
C LEU A 5 -12.92 -8.43 -16.95
N PHE A 6 -13.00 -7.53 -15.97
CA PHE A 6 -12.28 -7.69 -14.71
C PHE A 6 -13.05 -8.62 -13.76
N ASP A 7 -12.37 -9.66 -13.33
CA ASP A 7 -12.89 -10.69 -12.45
C ASP A 7 -13.30 -10.12 -11.09
N ARG A 8 -14.23 -10.84 -10.43
CA ARG A 8 -14.84 -10.49 -9.15
C ARG A 8 -14.84 -11.68 -8.22
N ASN A 9 -14.68 -11.39 -6.94
CA ASN A 9 -14.87 -12.40 -5.91
C ASN A 9 -16.28 -12.98 -5.98
N ILE A 10 -16.40 -14.31 -5.99
CA ILE A 10 -17.69 -15.00 -5.89
C ILE A 10 -18.34 -14.75 -4.52
N THR A 11 -17.53 -14.55 -3.47
CA THR A 11 -17.97 -14.44 -2.08
C THR A 11 -18.67 -13.11 -1.76
N ASP A 12 -18.19 -12.00 -2.33
CA ASP A 12 -18.65 -10.65 -1.96
C ASP A 12 -18.80 -9.69 -3.16
N GLY A 13 -18.55 -10.16 -4.39
CA GLY A 13 -18.69 -9.37 -5.61
C GLY A 13 -17.66 -8.25 -5.78
N ARG A 14 -16.67 -8.14 -4.88
CA ARG A 14 -15.63 -7.10 -4.91
C ARG A 14 -14.64 -7.31 -6.04
N ALA A 15 -13.99 -6.22 -6.44
CA ALA A 15 -12.94 -6.24 -7.44
C ALA A 15 -11.61 -6.72 -6.85
N MET A 16 -10.75 -7.29 -7.70
CA MET A 16 -9.42 -7.73 -7.31
C MET A 16 -8.34 -7.11 -8.20
N MET A 17 -7.26 -6.63 -7.58
CA MET A 17 -6.12 -6.06 -8.33
C MET A 17 -5.42 -7.09 -9.20
N CYS A 18 -5.48 -8.38 -8.85
CA CYS A 18 -4.90 -9.46 -9.66
C CYS A 18 -5.46 -9.44 -11.08
N SER A 19 -6.80 -9.36 -11.25
CA SER A 19 -7.42 -9.32 -12.57
C SER A 19 -7.07 -8.06 -13.37
N VAL A 20 -6.97 -6.90 -12.70
CA VAL A 20 -6.47 -5.68 -13.33
C VAL A 20 -5.07 -5.92 -13.90
N LEU A 21 -4.14 -6.43 -13.08
CA LEU A 21 -2.77 -6.68 -13.50
C LEU A 21 -2.68 -7.72 -14.62
N THR A 22 -3.42 -8.82 -14.53
CA THR A 22 -3.42 -9.87 -15.56
C THR A 22 -3.83 -9.34 -16.93
N LEU A 23 -4.88 -8.52 -16.98
CA LEU A 23 -5.41 -8.01 -18.25
C LEU A 23 -4.64 -6.82 -18.79
N THR A 24 -4.22 -5.89 -17.92
CA THR A 24 -3.54 -4.67 -18.37
C THR A 24 -2.04 -4.87 -18.55
N ILE A 25 -1.40 -5.78 -17.80
CA ILE A 25 0.06 -5.94 -17.79
C ILE A 25 0.53 -7.40 -17.59
N GLY A 26 -0.27 -8.37 -18.03
CA GLY A 26 0.09 -9.79 -18.00
C GLY A 26 0.85 -10.23 -19.25
N ASN A 27 0.23 -11.10 -20.05
CA ASN A 27 0.86 -11.71 -21.23
C ASN A 27 1.43 -10.69 -22.24
N ASN A 28 0.87 -9.48 -22.30
CA ASN A 28 1.34 -8.44 -23.21
C ASN A 28 2.81 -8.02 -22.94
N GLN A 29 3.35 -8.29 -21.75
CA GLN A 29 4.75 -8.03 -21.42
C GLN A 29 5.74 -9.06 -21.99
N GLY A 30 5.24 -10.18 -22.54
CA GLY A 30 6.06 -11.24 -23.14
C GLY A 30 5.98 -11.30 -24.67
N MET A 31 5.40 -10.29 -25.31
CA MET A 31 5.22 -10.24 -26.77
C MET A 31 6.57 -10.09 -27.48
N GLY A 32 6.97 -11.07 -28.30
CA GLY A 32 8.26 -11.05 -29.01
C GLY A 32 8.34 -10.06 -30.17
N ASP A 33 7.20 -9.52 -30.58
CA ASP A 33 7.04 -8.47 -31.60
C ASP A 33 6.89 -7.06 -30.99
N VAL A 34 7.00 -6.91 -29.67
CA VAL A 34 6.94 -5.64 -28.94
C VAL A 34 8.23 -5.45 -28.13
N GLU A 35 8.98 -4.39 -28.41
CA GLU A 35 10.28 -4.15 -27.74
C GLU A 35 10.13 -3.87 -26.23
N TYR A 36 9.16 -3.04 -25.84
CA TYR A 36 8.82 -2.78 -24.44
C TYR A 36 7.40 -2.20 -24.30
N GLY A 37 6.83 -2.34 -23.11
CA GLY A 37 5.57 -1.68 -22.73
C GLY A 37 5.57 -1.36 -21.25
N LYS A 38 5.19 -0.13 -20.89
CA LYS A 38 5.10 0.31 -19.49
C LYS A 38 3.83 1.14 -19.30
N ILE A 39 3.05 0.82 -18.28
CA ILE A 39 1.87 1.62 -17.91
C ILE A 39 2.37 2.87 -17.17
N TYR A 40 1.91 4.04 -17.61
CA TYR A 40 2.20 5.33 -16.98
C TYR A 40 1.08 5.81 -16.06
N ASP A 41 -0.17 5.49 -16.42
CA ASP A 41 -1.34 5.90 -15.67
C ASP A 41 -2.51 4.93 -15.95
N ILE A 42 -3.48 4.91 -15.04
CA ILE A 42 -4.70 4.12 -15.16
C ILE A 42 -5.86 4.87 -14.52
N TYR A 43 -6.98 4.94 -15.25
CA TYR A 43 -8.23 5.50 -14.75
C TYR A 43 -9.23 4.40 -14.44
N PHE A 44 -9.82 4.45 -13.25
CA PHE A 44 -10.93 3.59 -12.87
C PHE A 44 -12.24 4.40 -12.80
N PRO A 45 -13.28 4.02 -13.57
CA PRO A 45 -14.56 4.69 -13.48
C PRO A 45 -15.20 4.47 -12.08
N PRO A 46 -16.00 5.42 -11.57
CA PRO A 46 -16.53 5.36 -10.20
C PRO A 46 -17.29 4.08 -9.85
N SER A 47 -17.98 3.47 -10.83
CA SER A 47 -18.71 2.21 -10.64
C SER A 47 -17.79 1.02 -10.38
N TYR A 48 -16.57 1.03 -10.91
CA TYR A 48 -15.57 0.00 -10.68
C TYR A 48 -14.71 0.32 -9.46
N LEU A 49 -14.32 1.59 -9.29
CA LEU A 49 -13.50 2.05 -8.16
C LEU A 49 -14.11 1.71 -6.80
N ARG A 50 -15.43 1.85 -6.65
CA ARG A 50 -16.16 1.57 -5.39
C ARG A 50 -16.17 0.09 -4.98
N LEU A 51 -15.69 -0.81 -5.83
CA LEU A 51 -15.67 -2.25 -5.57
C LEU A 51 -14.37 -2.73 -4.92
N PHE A 52 -13.36 -1.87 -4.84
CA PHE A 52 -12.12 -2.16 -4.11
C PHE A 52 -12.31 -1.87 -2.62
N ASP A 53 -11.51 -2.53 -1.78
CA ASP A 53 -11.61 -2.39 -0.33
C ASP A 53 -11.32 -0.98 0.16
N GLY A 54 -10.34 -0.33 -0.46
CA GLY A 54 -9.82 0.94 0.01
C GLY A 54 -9.05 0.79 1.33
N PRO A 55 -8.44 1.88 1.82
CA PRO A 55 -7.76 1.87 3.11
C PRO A 55 -8.79 1.81 4.27
N SER A 56 -8.61 0.87 5.20
CA SER A 56 -9.41 0.79 6.44
C SER A 56 -8.88 1.69 7.57
N CYS A 57 -7.58 2.03 7.51
CA CYS A 57 -6.90 2.94 8.42
C CYS A 57 -6.02 3.91 7.61
N SER A 58 -5.67 5.05 8.22
CA SER A 58 -4.84 6.09 7.60
C SER A 58 -3.94 6.77 8.63
N VAL A 59 -3.16 7.76 8.18
CA VAL A 59 -2.32 8.59 9.06
C VAL A 59 -3.11 9.30 10.17
N ILE A 60 -4.41 9.53 9.97
CA ILE A 60 -5.29 10.15 10.96
C ILE A 60 -5.42 9.29 12.23
N ASP A 61 -5.34 7.97 12.09
CA ASP A 61 -5.37 7.05 13.24
C ASP A 61 -4.08 7.18 14.07
N MET A 62 -2.93 7.28 13.40
CA MET A 62 -1.65 7.53 14.07
C MET A 62 -1.63 8.90 14.77
N TRP A 63 -2.11 9.95 14.10
CA TRP A 63 -2.20 11.28 14.71
C TRP A 63 -3.07 11.29 15.97
N ARG A 64 -4.20 10.57 15.96
CA ARG A 64 -5.04 10.40 17.16
C ARG A 64 -4.28 9.73 18.31
N ILE A 65 -3.51 8.68 18.04
CA ILE A 65 -2.69 8.00 19.05
C ILE A 65 -1.63 8.96 19.63
N LEU A 66 -1.03 9.80 18.79
CA LEU A 66 -0.03 10.79 19.18
C LEU A 66 -0.63 12.06 19.82
N GLY A 67 -1.95 12.10 20.07
CA GLY A 67 -2.62 13.26 20.66
C GLY A 67 -2.69 14.50 19.75
N ARG A 68 -2.60 14.30 18.43
CA ARG A 68 -2.63 15.37 17.42
C ARG A 68 -4.04 15.50 16.80
N GLY A 69 -4.26 16.59 16.07
CA GLY A 69 -5.53 16.85 15.38
C GLY A 69 -5.85 15.83 14.28
N THR A 70 -7.12 15.80 13.86
CA THR A 70 -7.61 14.91 12.79
C THR A 70 -7.52 15.51 11.38
N SER A 71 -7.06 16.76 11.28
CA SER A 71 -6.66 17.42 10.04
C SER A 71 -5.26 17.98 10.24
N ASP A 72 -4.41 17.82 9.21
CA ASP A 72 -3.08 18.43 9.16
C ASP A 72 -2.20 18.14 10.40
N GLY A 73 -2.25 16.90 10.91
CA GLY A 73 -1.54 16.48 12.14
C GLY A 73 0.00 16.46 12.04
N GLY A 74 0.56 16.89 10.92
CA GLY A 74 1.99 17.14 10.75
C GLY A 74 2.85 15.88 10.61
N LEU A 75 4.17 16.11 10.65
CA LEU A 75 5.21 15.10 10.46
C LEU A 75 5.24 14.08 11.59
N VAL A 76 5.20 12.79 11.25
CA VAL A 76 5.53 11.68 12.18
C VAL A 76 6.99 11.30 11.96
N VAL A 77 7.82 11.45 12.99
CA VAL A 77 9.27 11.18 12.90
C VAL A 77 9.52 9.69 13.13
N GLY A 78 9.88 8.97 12.06
CA GLY A 78 10.09 7.52 12.11
C GLY A 78 11.51 7.05 11.80
N THR A 79 11.84 5.82 12.19
CA THR A 79 13.09 5.14 11.82
C THR A 79 12.89 3.68 11.41
N ILE A 80 13.94 3.06 10.90
CA ILE A 80 14.01 1.61 10.66
C ILE A 80 15.17 1.06 11.47
N ILE A 81 14.89 0.13 12.39
CA ILE A 81 15.94 -0.49 13.21
C ILE A 81 16.99 -1.16 12.32
N LYS A 82 18.25 -0.87 12.59
CA LYS A 82 19.42 -1.43 11.90
C LYS A 82 20.32 -2.17 12.89
N PRO A 83 21.05 -3.22 12.45
CA PRO A 83 21.09 -3.82 11.11
C PRO A 83 19.76 -4.45 10.69
N LYS A 84 19.58 -4.66 9.37
CA LYS A 84 18.34 -5.24 8.80
C LYS A 84 17.94 -6.56 9.49
N LEU A 85 18.93 -7.39 9.81
CA LEU A 85 18.81 -8.63 10.57
C LEU A 85 20.04 -8.77 11.48
N GLY A 86 19.91 -9.51 12.59
CA GLY A 86 21.03 -9.91 13.44
C GLY A 86 21.01 -9.40 14.89
N LEU A 87 20.21 -8.39 15.21
CA LEU A 87 20.00 -8.01 16.62
C LEU A 87 19.18 -9.08 17.34
N GLN A 88 19.70 -9.53 18.48
CA GLN A 88 18.94 -10.35 19.42
C GLN A 88 17.85 -9.49 20.11
N PRO A 89 16.83 -10.10 20.75
CA PRO A 89 15.67 -9.36 21.26
C PRO A 89 16.01 -8.17 22.17
N LYS A 90 16.98 -8.31 23.09
CA LYS A 90 17.36 -7.23 24.01
C LYS A 90 18.04 -6.04 23.28
N PRO A 91 19.11 -6.24 22.49
CA PRO A 91 19.68 -5.14 21.69
C PRO A 91 18.69 -4.48 20.73
N PHE A 92 17.73 -5.24 20.17
CA PHE A 92 16.66 -4.67 19.34
C PHE A 92 15.77 -3.73 20.14
N GLY A 93 15.30 -4.16 21.32
CA GLY A 93 14.47 -3.33 22.21
C GLY A 93 15.19 -2.09 22.72
N GLU A 94 16.49 -2.19 23.03
CA GLU A 94 17.31 -1.04 23.42
C GLU A 94 17.45 -0.02 22.29
N ALA A 95 17.56 -0.47 21.04
CA ALA A 95 17.59 0.42 19.88
C ALA A 95 16.25 1.17 19.71
N CYS A 96 15.11 0.47 19.87
CA CYS A 96 13.79 1.12 19.85
C CYS A 96 13.66 2.15 20.97
N TYR A 97 14.02 1.78 22.21
CA TYR A 97 13.95 2.68 23.35
C TYR A 97 14.76 3.96 23.12
N ARG A 98 16.00 3.83 22.62
CA ARG A 98 16.86 4.98 22.33
C ARG A 98 16.26 5.91 21.28
N PHE A 99 15.63 5.37 20.24
CA PHE A 99 14.98 6.18 19.23
C PHE A 99 13.74 6.90 19.79
N TRP A 100 12.90 6.21 20.56
CA TRP A 100 11.69 6.78 21.16
C TRP A 100 11.95 7.86 22.22
N GLN A 101 13.21 8.10 22.61
CA GLN A 101 13.56 9.30 23.40
C GLN A 101 13.40 10.61 22.60
N GLY A 102 13.30 10.55 21.27
CA GLY A 102 13.14 11.74 20.43
C GLY A 102 12.34 11.55 19.14
N GLY A 103 11.93 10.32 18.81
CA GLY A 103 11.10 10.00 17.65
C GLY A 103 9.71 9.47 18.02
N ASP A 104 8.82 9.39 17.03
CA ASP A 104 7.43 8.95 17.19
C ASP A 104 7.22 7.47 16.81
N PHE A 105 7.91 6.97 15.78
CA PHE A 105 7.65 5.66 15.14
C PHE A 105 8.90 4.79 14.92
#